data_AF-A0A1Y2W5C8-F1
#
_entry.id   AF-A0A1Y2W5C8-F1
#
_cell.length_a   1.000
_cell.length_b   1.000
_cell.length_c   1.000
_cell.angle_alpha   90.00
_cell.angle_beta   90.00
_cell.angle_gamma   90.00
#
_symmetry.space_group_name_H-M   'P 1'
#
loop_
_entity.id
_entity.type
_entity.pdbx_description
1 polymer ?
#
loop_
_entity_poly.entity_id
_entity_poly.type
_entity_poly.pdbx_seq_one_letter_code
_entity_poly.pdbx_strand_id
1 'polypeptide(L)'
;MDGIDDFDGDEDAALRYAIALSLQEAGGRSPEKPIELSSDEEDGDVEKPEKGSGVERSENPTAKQAPKTIPLEDVRAIPHQSLSAATTAFTSLGLDRKKMEEERLARLGKRKASDLDSGIETRRQKPKLDTQSPTLATEDAPRHLPYPKGIVKKTWAAGFLREQDIKIEEVLQKNELELAVISSFQWDEEWMLSKIDLAKTKMVCVAFASSEEQQKEIRANIPTWAAKNKRIKFCFPPMMSTGNMHSKLQLLKYPNYLRIVVPSGNFVPYDWGESGVIENMVFLIDLPRIDDPSLRSSNQLGPFGEELTYFLQAQGLEDSLVKSLSNYDFSEANRYRFVHSIAGSHLGDKWQRTAIKSLGLTGLENIEIDMAISSLGSLNMDLVLAIYYAAQDDGTKEYGMRTSKGAKASKAKSPAPDLTGKFRIYFPSHDTVVKSRGGKNAAGTICVQSKWWDSPTFPRQLFRDCKSVRSGLLIHSKLILVRHSQSEESKAAYGYVGSANLSESAWGRLVKERGTGNLKLTCRNWECGVIEPLSDPLSTHTNSSRKD
;
A
#
# COMPACT_ATOMS: atom_id res chain seq x y z
N MET A 1 25.73 -14.38 -19.39
CA MET A 1 25.64 -14.15 -17.92
C MET A 1 24.18 -14.12 -17.63
N ASP A 2 23.66 -15.31 -17.36
CA ASP A 2 22.30 -15.64 -17.76
C ASP A 2 21.48 -15.62 -16.48
N GLY A 3 20.78 -14.49 -16.29
CA GLY A 3 20.02 -14.22 -15.08
C GLY A 3 18.85 -15.18 -15.00
N ILE A 4 18.98 -16.20 -14.15
CA ILE A 4 17.85 -17.00 -13.68
C ILE A 4 16.89 -16.04 -12.97
N ASP A 5 15.63 -16.09 -13.37
CA ASP A 5 14.57 -15.23 -12.85
C ASP A 5 13.92 -15.93 -11.66
N ASP A 6 14.52 -15.80 -10.47
CA ASP A 6 14.13 -16.46 -9.21
C ASP A 6 12.65 -16.24 -8.78
N PHE A 7 11.89 -15.44 -9.54
CA PHE A 7 10.49 -15.08 -9.28
C PHE A 7 9.54 -15.31 -10.48
N ASP A 8 9.99 -15.95 -11.58
CA ASP A 8 9.20 -16.27 -12.79
C ASP A 8 8.17 -15.19 -13.20
N GLY A 9 8.66 -13.98 -13.45
CA GLY A 9 7.81 -12.85 -13.85
C GLY A 9 7.01 -12.15 -12.74
N ASP A 10 6.93 -12.69 -11.51
CA ASP A 10 6.13 -12.10 -10.43
C ASP A 10 6.79 -10.84 -9.84
N GLU A 11 6.27 -9.68 -10.29
CA GLU A 11 6.63 -8.33 -9.86
C GLU A 11 6.45 -8.11 -8.35
N ASP A 12 5.43 -8.72 -7.77
CA ASP A 12 5.00 -8.49 -6.39
C ASP A 12 5.67 -9.50 -5.43
N ALA A 13 6.01 -10.71 -5.87
CA ALA A 13 6.94 -11.60 -5.16
C ALA A 13 8.33 -10.96 -5.04
N ALA A 14 8.85 -10.40 -6.14
CA ALA A 14 10.12 -9.66 -6.12
C ALA A 14 10.08 -8.44 -5.20
N LEU A 15 8.95 -7.69 -5.14
CA LEU A 15 8.77 -6.59 -4.19
C LEU A 15 8.72 -7.08 -2.73
N ARG A 16 7.99 -8.17 -2.44
CA ARG A 16 7.98 -8.80 -1.10
C ARG A 16 9.39 -9.22 -0.68
N TYR A 17 10.17 -9.81 -1.59
CA TYR A 17 11.54 -10.25 -1.35
C TYR A 17 12.51 -9.07 -1.13
N ALA A 18 12.46 -8.03 -1.99
CA ALA A 18 13.30 -6.83 -1.83
C ALA A 18 13.09 -6.14 -0.47
N ILE A 19 11.85 -6.12 0.02
CA ILE A 19 11.54 -5.55 1.34
C ILE A 19 11.96 -6.52 2.47
N ALA A 20 11.83 -7.84 2.29
CA ALA A 20 12.35 -8.82 3.25
C ALA A 20 13.87 -8.71 3.43
N LEU A 21 14.63 -8.55 2.34
CA LEU A 21 16.07 -8.24 2.39
C LEU A 21 16.33 -6.92 3.14
N SER A 22 15.59 -5.86 2.80
CA SER A 22 15.75 -4.55 3.44
C SER A 22 15.53 -4.59 4.96
N LEU A 23 14.61 -5.43 5.43
CA LEU A 23 14.36 -5.67 6.85
C LEU A 23 15.44 -6.55 7.52
N GLN A 24 16.03 -7.52 6.80
CA GLN A 24 17.13 -8.33 7.31
C GLN A 24 18.45 -7.55 7.43
N GLU A 25 18.78 -6.70 6.45
CA GLU A 25 19.98 -5.85 6.51
C GLU A 25 19.90 -4.81 7.62
N ALA A 26 18.71 -4.23 7.85
CA ALA A 26 18.45 -3.37 9.02
C ALA A 26 18.64 -4.11 10.36
N GLY A 27 18.53 -5.44 10.38
CA GLY A 27 18.83 -6.33 11.50
C GLY A 27 20.30 -6.73 11.65
N GLY A 28 21.20 -6.27 10.77
CA GLY A 28 22.65 -6.42 10.95
C GLY A 28 23.22 -7.82 10.69
N ARG A 29 22.68 -8.58 9.72
CA ARG A 29 23.29 -9.84 9.25
C ARG A 29 23.34 -9.93 7.72
N SER A 30 24.52 -10.28 7.21
CA SER A 30 24.73 -10.68 5.81
C SER A 30 24.25 -12.12 5.58
N PRO A 31 23.73 -12.47 4.38
CA PRO A 31 23.35 -13.84 4.07
C PRO A 31 24.56 -14.71 3.69
N GLU A 32 24.60 -15.94 4.24
CA GLU A 32 25.28 -17.06 3.57
C GLU A 32 24.34 -17.71 2.54
N LYS A 33 24.87 -18.66 1.75
CA LYS A 33 24.32 -19.08 0.44
C LYS A 33 22.86 -19.60 0.45
N PRO A 34 22.14 -19.51 -0.70
CA PRO A 34 20.79 -20.03 -0.84
C PRO A 34 20.65 -21.54 -0.58
N ILE A 35 19.42 -21.96 -0.27
CA ILE A 35 19.00 -23.36 -0.13
C ILE A 35 18.25 -23.75 -1.39
N GLU A 36 18.64 -24.84 -2.04
CA GLU A 36 17.88 -25.46 -3.12
C GLU A 36 16.59 -26.10 -2.57
N LEU A 37 15.46 -25.87 -3.24
CA LEU A 37 14.20 -26.58 -3.01
C LEU A 37 13.81 -27.29 -4.30
N SER A 38 13.69 -28.62 -4.22
CA SER A 38 13.28 -29.46 -5.35
C SER A 38 11.78 -29.32 -5.61
N SER A 39 11.41 -29.13 -6.88
CA SER A 39 10.05 -29.31 -7.38
C SER A 39 9.81 -30.79 -7.69
N ASP A 40 8.93 -31.44 -6.95
CA ASP A 40 8.39 -32.75 -7.35
C ASP A 40 7.36 -32.57 -8.47
N GLU A 41 7.49 -33.35 -9.55
CA GLU A 41 6.54 -33.39 -10.67
C GLU A 41 5.51 -34.52 -10.45
N GLU A 42 4.22 -34.19 -10.40
CA GLU A 42 3.12 -35.14 -10.59
C GLU A 42 2.25 -34.68 -11.77
N ASP A 43 2.28 -35.42 -12.89
CA ASP A 43 1.42 -35.19 -14.04
C ASP A 43 1.04 -36.53 -14.71
N GLY A 44 -0.23 -36.70 -15.05
CA GLY A 44 -0.83 -37.94 -15.57
C GLY A 44 -2.35 -37.99 -15.35
N ASP A 45 -3.19 -38.57 -16.23
CA ASP A 45 -2.94 -39.35 -17.45
C ASP A 45 -3.85 -38.87 -18.60
N VAL A 46 -3.36 -38.96 -19.85
CA VAL A 46 -4.20 -39.04 -21.07
C VAL A 46 -3.55 -40.03 -22.06
N GLU A 47 -4.37 -40.77 -22.81
CA GLU A 47 -4.00 -42.04 -23.45
C GLU A 47 -3.10 -41.97 -24.71
N LYS A 48 -2.47 -43.11 -24.98
CA LYS A 48 -1.61 -43.49 -26.14
C LYS A 48 -2.44 -43.71 -27.44
N PRO A 49 -1.87 -43.77 -28.67
CA PRO A 49 -0.84 -44.78 -29.02
C PRO A 49 0.24 -44.48 -30.11
N GLU A 50 1.42 -45.05 -29.85
CA GLU A 50 2.36 -45.77 -30.74
C GLU A 50 2.85 -45.22 -32.12
N LYS A 51 4.17 -44.92 -32.17
CA LYS A 51 5.24 -45.46 -33.06
C LYS A 51 6.54 -44.68 -32.79
N GLY A 52 7.77 -45.21 -32.85
CA GLY A 52 8.28 -46.58 -33.00
C GLY A 52 9.78 -46.56 -33.38
N SER A 53 10.62 -47.41 -32.76
CA SER A 53 12.11 -47.50 -32.87
C SER A 53 12.93 -46.28 -32.34
N GLY A 54 14.16 -46.42 -31.82
CA GLY A 54 14.90 -47.63 -31.39
C GLY A 54 16.41 -47.42 -31.07
N VAL A 55 17.01 -48.38 -30.35
CA VAL A 55 18.46 -48.76 -30.29
C VAL A 55 19.48 -47.92 -29.45
N GLU A 56 19.72 -48.42 -28.22
CA GLU A 56 21.02 -48.75 -27.54
C GLU A 56 22.15 -47.74 -27.12
N ARG A 57 22.81 -48.13 -25.99
CA ARG A 57 24.23 -47.94 -25.53
C ARG A 57 24.71 -46.55 -25.04
N SER A 58 25.70 -46.43 -24.13
CA SER A 58 26.14 -47.30 -23.01
C SER A 58 27.09 -46.55 -22.03
N GLU A 59 27.13 -47.01 -20.78
CA GLU A 59 28.25 -47.02 -19.79
C GLU A 59 29.29 -45.85 -19.68
N ASN A 60 29.23 -45.12 -18.55
CA ASN A 60 30.16 -45.14 -17.39
C ASN A 60 31.62 -45.69 -17.54
N PRO A 61 32.55 -45.45 -16.55
CA PRO A 61 32.68 -44.35 -15.55
C PRO A 61 34.16 -43.89 -15.34
N THR A 62 34.45 -42.99 -14.39
CA THR A 62 35.53 -43.16 -13.35
C THR A 62 35.61 -41.99 -12.33
N ALA A 63 36.28 -42.22 -11.19
CA ALA A 63 36.49 -41.24 -10.11
C ALA A 63 37.93 -41.25 -9.55
N LYS A 64 38.33 -40.16 -8.86
CA LYS A 64 39.48 -40.00 -7.93
C LYS A 64 39.24 -38.71 -7.13
N GLN A 65 39.06 -38.74 -5.79
CA GLN A 65 40.05 -38.87 -4.70
C GLN A 65 40.88 -37.61 -4.40
N ALA A 66 41.11 -37.36 -3.10
CA ALA A 66 41.69 -36.12 -2.53
C ALA A 66 42.86 -36.38 -1.56
N PRO A 67 43.67 -35.36 -1.20
CA PRO A 67 44.67 -35.43 -0.13
C PRO A 67 44.38 -34.50 1.10
N LYS A 68 45.40 -34.28 1.96
CA LYS A 68 45.33 -34.04 3.43
C LYS A 68 46.65 -33.34 3.93
N THR A 69 46.87 -32.77 5.14
CA THR A 69 46.15 -32.70 6.45
C THR A 69 46.83 -31.72 7.47
N ILE A 70 46.06 -31.14 8.43
CA ILE A 70 46.47 -30.66 9.81
C ILE A 70 47.32 -29.31 9.79
N PRO A 71 47.62 -28.56 10.89
CA PRO A 71 46.76 -27.56 11.57
C PRO A 71 47.47 -26.21 11.95
N LEU A 72 46.84 -25.38 12.80
CA LEU A 72 47.47 -24.66 13.93
C LEU A 72 46.42 -24.21 14.98
N GLU A 73 46.83 -23.70 16.15
CA GLU A 73 46.06 -23.76 17.42
C GLU A 73 45.42 -22.45 17.95
N ASP A 74 44.68 -22.60 19.06
CA ASP A 74 43.88 -21.65 19.84
C ASP A 74 44.56 -20.32 20.25
N VAL A 75 43.76 -19.24 20.27
CA VAL A 75 43.92 -18.13 21.24
C VAL A 75 42.56 -17.75 21.80
N ARG A 76 42.37 -17.83 23.12
CA ARG A 76 41.13 -17.46 23.83
C ARG A 76 41.19 -16.03 24.38
N ALA A 77 40.16 -15.22 24.13
CA ALA A 77 39.92 -13.98 24.87
C ALA A 77 38.41 -13.65 25.02
N ILE A 78 37.93 -13.79 26.26
CA ILE A 78 36.82 -13.09 26.96
C ILE A 78 35.62 -12.54 26.12
N PRO A 79 34.36 -12.96 26.40
CA PRO A 79 33.19 -12.47 25.69
C PRO A 79 32.67 -11.11 26.20
N HIS A 80 32.40 -10.18 25.28
CA HIS A 80 31.51 -9.05 25.56
C HIS A 80 30.04 -9.49 25.52
N GLN A 81 29.25 -9.12 26.54
CA GLN A 81 27.81 -9.35 26.56
C GLN A 81 27.08 -8.37 25.63
N SER A 82 26.64 -8.84 24.48
CA SER A 82 25.60 -8.16 23.70
C SER A 82 24.22 -8.61 24.17
N LEU A 83 23.35 -7.65 24.50
CA LEU A 83 21.95 -7.93 24.82
C LEU A 83 21.20 -8.30 23.53
N SER A 84 20.92 -9.59 23.35
CA SER A 84 20.16 -10.06 22.18
C SER A 84 18.69 -9.64 22.28
N ALA A 85 18.29 -8.65 21.48
CA ALA A 85 16.87 -8.37 21.23
C ALA A 85 16.17 -9.62 20.67
N ALA A 86 14.93 -9.86 21.08
CA ALA A 86 14.15 -11.02 20.65
C ALA A 86 13.27 -10.64 19.47
N THR A 87 13.60 -11.13 18.27
CA THR A 87 12.72 -11.03 17.09
C THR A 87 11.52 -11.97 17.24
N THR A 88 10.30 -11.51 16.98
CA THR A 88 9.08 -12.32 17.13
C THR A 88 7.92 -11.84 16.25
N ALA A 89 7.41 -12.75 15.42
CA ALA A 89 6.05 -12.83 14.86
C ALA A 89 5.54 -11.77 13.84
N PHE A 90 4.33 -12.05 13.35
CA PHE A 90 3.46 -11.28 12.44
C PHE A 90 3.92 -10.96 11.01
N THR A 91 5.20 -11.08 10.68
CA THR A 91 5.61 -11.13 9.27
C THR A 91 5.27 -12.49 8.66
N SER A 92 4.60 -12.49 7.50
CA SER A 92 4.10 -13.70 6.85
C SER A 92 5.18 -14.41 6.04
N LEU A 93 6.14 -15.04 6.73
CA LEU A 93 7.10 -16.01 6.19
C LEU A 93 7.13 -17.23 7.13
N GLY A 94 6.62 -18.37 6.66
CA GLY A 94 6.39 -19.54 7.50
C GLY A 94 7.69 -20.19 8.01
N LEU A 95 7.85 -20.29 9.32
CA LEU A 95 8.94 -21.02 9.99
C LEU A 95 8.40 -21.80 11.20
N ASP A 96 8.87 -23.03 11.38
CA ASP A 96 8.26 -23.99 12.32
C ASP A 96 8.37 -23.56 13.79
N ARG A 97 7.22 -23.13 14.33
CA ARG A 97 7.00 -22.72 15.71
C ARG A 97 7.35 -23.79 16.75
N LYS A 98 7.20 -25.08 16.43
CA LYS A 98 7.35 -26.16 17.43
C LYS A 98 8.79 -26.23 17.95
N LYS A 99 9.76 -26.14 17.04
CA LYS A 99 11.20 -26.18 17.34
C LYS A 99 11.66 -25.01 18.23
N MET A 100 11.08 -23.82 18.04
CA MET A 100 11.38 -22.63 18.84
C MET A 100 10.77 -22.69 20.25
N GLU A 101 9.59 -23.31 20.43
CA GLU A 101 8.98 -23.50 21.75
C GLU A 101 9.73 -24.54 22.59
N GLU A 102 10.20 -25.64 21.98
CA GLU A 102 11.07 -26.63 22.65
C GLU A 102 12.37 -25.97 23.16
N GLU A 103 13.01 -25.11 22.35
CA GLU A 103 14.21 -24.38 22.79
C GLU A 103 13.91 -23.35 23.90
N ARG A 104 12.76 -22.67 23.84
CA ARG A 104 12.29 -21.75 24.89
C ARG A 104 12.12 -22.47 26.22
N LEU A 105 11.57 -23.68 26.22
CA LEU A 105 11.38 -24.50 27.42
C LEU A 105 12.73 -25.01 27.97
N ALA A 106 13.65 -25.44 27.10
CA ALA A 106 15.01 -25.82 27.49
C ALA A 106 15.80 -24.67 28.14
N ARG A 107 15.60 -23.43 27.68
CA ARG A 107 16.18 -22.21 28.28
C ARG A 107 15.54 -21.85 29.63
N LEU A 108 14.24 -22.10 29.82
CA LEU A 108 13.53 -21.87 31.09
C LEU A 108 13.95 -22.85 32.20
N GLY A 109 14.17 -24.13 31.89
CA GLY A 109 14.62 -25.13 32.86
C GLY A 109 15.95 -24.76 33.54
N LYS A 110 16.83 -24.05 32.84
CA LYS A 110 18.17 -23.64 33.31
C LYS A 110 18.19 -22.38 34.20
N ARG A 111 17.03 -21.77 34.51
CA ARG A 111 16.93 -20.52 35.30
C ARG A 111 16.13 -20.65 36.61
N LYS A 112 15.94 -21.87 37.11
CA LYS A 112 15.24 -22.14 38.39
C LYS A 112 16.14 -22.68 39.51
N ALA A 113 17.43 -22.38 39.45
CA ALA A 113 18.44 -22.94 40.36
C ALA A 113 19.53 -21.92 40.78
N SER A 114 19.16 -20.69 41.10
CA SER A 114 19.97 -19.83 41.98
C SER A 114 19.12 -18.74 42.67
N ASP A 115 19.51 -18.48 43.92
CA ASP A 115 19.33 -17.26 44.72
C ASP A 115 17.94 -16.85 45.27
N LEU A 116 17.94 -16.65 46.59
CA LEU A 116 16.89 -16.15 47.48
C LEU A 116 17.54 -15.11 48.41
N ASP A 117 16.74 -14.13 48.87
CA ASP A 117 17.08 -13.14 49.90
C ASP A 117 18.20 -12.14 49.49
N SER A 118 18.29 -10.91 50.02
CA SER A 118 17.51 -10.19 51.04
C SER A 118 17.37 -8.71 50.65
N GLY A 119 16.65 -7.88 51.43
CA GLY A 119 16.56 -6.44 51.20
C GLY A 119 16.34 -5.64 52.49
N ILE A 120 16.52 -4.32 52.44
CA ILE A 120 16.11 -3.36 53.50
C ILE A 120 15.98 -1.93 52.93
N GLU A 121 15.33 -1.05 53.69
CA GLU A 121 14.73 0.22 53.26
C GLU A 121 15.70 1.39 53.00
N THR A 122 15.20 2.44 52.32
CA THR A 122 15.24 3.80 52.90
C THR A 122 14.15 4.73 52.35
N ARG A 123 13.68 5.66 53.19
CA ARG A 123 12.48 6.49 52.98
C ARG A 123 12.83 7.99 52.97
N ARG A 124 12.48 8.71 51.91
CA ARG A 124 12.50 10.19 51.86
C ARG A 124 11.20 10.77 51.26
N GLN A 125 11.01 12.08 51.43
CA GLN A 125 9.68 12.70 51.61
C GLN A 125 9.12 13.37 50.34
N LYS A 126 7.78 13.48 50.28
CA LYS A 126 7.05 14.33 49.32
C LYS A 126 6.86 15.74 49.88
N PRO A 127 6.95 16.81 49.06
CA PRO A 127 6.19 18.04 49.28
C PRO A 127 4.69 17.82 49.00
N LYS A 128 3.82 18.65 49.59
CA LYS A 128 2.42 18.78 49.19
C LYS A 128 2.28 19.84 48.10
N LEU A 129 1.22 19.75 47.30
CA LEU A 129 0.60 20.89 46.62
C LEU A 129 -0.92 20.74 46.74
N ASP A 130 -1.64 21.86 46.76
CA ASP A 130 -2.99 21.92 47.34
C ASP A 130 -4.12 21.44 46.42
N THR A 131 -5.18 20.93 47.07
CA THR A 131 -6.43 20.56 46.43
C THR A 131 -7.23 21.81 46.08
N GLN A 132 -7.47 22.07 44.80
CA GLN A 132 -8.57 22.92 44.35
C GLN A 132 -9.60 22.06 43.61
N SER A 133 -10.86 22.23 43.99
CA SER A 133 -12.00 21.50 43.41
C SER A 133 -12.21 21.87 41.94
N PRO A 134 -12.56 20.93 41.05
CA PRO A 134 -12.97 21.28 39.70
C PRO A 134 -14.31 22.03 39.75
N THR A 135 -14.26 23.33 39.47
CA THR A 135 -15.47 24.13 39.20
C THR A 135 -16.22 23.52 38.01
N LEU A 136 -17.55 23.58 38.05
CA LEU A 136 -18.44 23.08 37.00
C LEU A 136 -17.95 23.50 35.61
N ALA A 137 -17.64 22.52 34.77
CA ALA A 137 -17.31 22.77 33.37
C ALA A 137 -18.57 23.28 32.66
N THR A 138 -18.50 24.49 32.11
CA THR A 138 -19.51 24.99 31.17
C THR A 138 -19.48 24.13 29.91
N GLU A 139 -20.67 23.71 29.46
CA GLU A 139 -20.86 23.15 28.12
C GLU A 139 -20.53 24.23 27.05
N ASP A 140 -20.46 23.84 25.77
CA ASP A 140 -20.04 24.68 24.64
C ASP A 140 -18.59 25.21 24.65
N ALA A 141 -17.64 24.35 25.04
CA ALA A 141 -16.36 24.35 24.33
C ALA A 141 -16.60 23.85 22.88
N PRO A 142 -16.28 24.63 21.83
CA PRO A 142 -16.61 24.25 20.46
C PRO A 142 -15.89 22.98 20.04
N ARG A 143 -16.61 22.06 19.38
CA ARG A 143 -16.12 20.76 18.92
C ARG A 143 -15.12 20.92 17.77
N HIS A 144 -13.88 21.27 18.10
CA HIS A 144 -12.83 21.56 17.14
C HIS A 144 -12.37 20.30 16.38
N LEU A 145 -12.95 20.08 15.19
CA LEU A 145 -12.43 19.14 14.20
C LEU A 145 -11.04 19.61 13.73
N PRO A 146 -9.97 18.78 13.79
CA PRO A 146 -8.66 19.17 13.28
C PRO A 146 -8.59 19.39 11.75
N TYR A 147 -9.28 18.56 10.96
CA TYR A 147 -9.24 18.58 9.48
C TYR A 147 -10.64 18.54 8.81
N PRO A 148 -11.57 19.45 9.14
CA PRO A 148 -12.98 19.38 8.70
C PRO A 148 -13.17 19.47 7.18
N LYS A 149 -12.32 20.25 6.50
CA LYS A 149 -12.41 20.51 5.05
C LYS A 149 -11.58 19.56 4.20
N GLY A 150 -10.99 18.53 4.81
CA GLY A 150 -9.95 17.72 4.17
C GLY A 150 -8.61 18.47 4.05
N ILE A 151 -7.52 17.71 3.96
CA ILE A 151 -6.18 18.22 3.62
C ILE A 151 -5.31 17.11 3.05
N VAL A 152 -4.41 17.45 2.12
CA VAL A 152 -3.29 16.60 1.69
C VAL A 152 -1.99 17.13 2.31
N LYS A 153 -1.23 16.26 2.96
CA LYS A 153 0.04 16.61 3.63
C LYS A 153 1.18 15.67 3.24
N LYS A 154 2.42 16.13 3.40
CA LYS A 154 3.62 15.28 3.42
C LYS A 154 3.69 14.51 4.73
N THR A 155 4.24 13.29 4.76
CA THR A 155 4.70 12.70 6.02
C THR A 155 5.87 13.52 6.58
N TRP A 156 5.95 13.63 7.91
CA TRP A 156 7.14 14.16 8.58
C TRP A 156 8.39 13.36 8.18
N ALA A 157 9.58 13.97 8.29
CA ALA A 157 10.84 13.28 8.05
C ALA A 157 11.92 13.71 9.07
N ALA A 158 12.59 12.74 9.69
CA ALA A 158 13.62 13.00 10.69
C ALA A 158 14.80 13.81 10.13
N GLY A 159 15.18 14.88 10.83
CA GLY A 159 16.22 15.81 10.40
C GLY A 159 15.76 16.92 9.43
N PHE A 160 14.46 17.02 9.14
CA PHE A 160 13.88 18.17 8.43
C PHE A 160 13.06 19.07 9.37
N LEU A 161 12.94 20.35 8.99
CA LEU A 161 12.04 21.31 9.65
C LEU A 161 10.57 20.90 9.42
N ARG A 162 9.71 21.21 10.39
CA ARG A 162 8.26 20.98 10.32
C ARG A 162 7.62 21.99 9.36
N GLU A 163 7.23 21.56 8.17
CA GLU A 163 6.52 22.42 7.20
C GLU A 163 5.49 21.62 6.38
N GLN A 164 4.21 21.95 6.57
CA GLN A 164 3.05 21.32 5.91
C GLN A 164 3.10 19.78 5.91
N ASP A 165 3.53 19.23 7.05
CA ASP A 165 3.72 17.79 7.26
C ASP A 165 2.83 17.25 8.39
N ILE A 166 2.90 15.94 8.59
CA ILE A 166 2.20 15.23 9.67
C ILE A 166 2.96 13.98 10.14
N LYS A 167 3.00 13.76 11.46
CA LYS A 167 3.49 12.53 12.09
C LYS A 167 2.37 11.51 12.28
N ILE A 168 2.71 10.23 12.39
CA ILE A 168 1.72 9.17 12.66
C ILE A 168 0.96 9.40 13.98
N GLU A 169 1.61 9.94 15.02
CA GLU A 169 0.94 10.27 16.29
C GLU A 169 -0.09 11.40 16.14
N GLU A 170 0.17 12.37 15.25
CA GLU A 170 -0.73 13.49 14.93
C GLU A 170 -1.93 13.02 14.10
N VAL A 171 -1.78 11.92 13.34
CA VAL A 171 -2.88 11.21 12.65
C VAL A 171 -3.72 10.38 13.62
N LEU A 172 -3.08 9.56 14.46
CA LEU A 172 -3.75 8.56 15.31
C LEU A 172 -4.35 9.11 16.60
N GLN A 173 -3.77 10.17 17.17
CA GLN A 173 -4.25 10.84 18.39
C GLN A 173 -4.64 9.85 19.50
N LYS A 174 -3.74 8.87 19.75
CA LYS A 174 -4.00 7.59 20.43
C LYS A 174 -4.63 7.66 21.82
N ASN A 175 -4.66 8.83 22.45
CA ASN A 175 -5.30 9.02 23.75
C ASN A 175 -6.83 8.96 23.68
N GLU A 176 -7.42 9.34 22.54
CA GLU A 176 -8.87 9.49 22.30
C GLU A 176 -9.43 8.48 21.28
N LEU A 177 -8.55 7.68 20.66
CA LEU A 177 -8.88 6.76 19.57
C LEU A 177 -9.69 5.54 20.07
N GLU A 178 -10.96 5.45 19.69
CA GLU A 178 -11.86 4.35 20.09
C GLU A 178 -11.72 3.10 19.21
N LEU A 179 -11.63 3.29 17.90
CA LEU A 179 -11.59 2.23 16.90
C LEU A 179 -10.69 2.67 15.75
N ALA A 180 -9.78 1.79 15.33
CA ALA A 180 -8.98 1.94 14.13
C ALA A 180 -9.24 0.77 13.18
N VAL A 181 -9.80 1.05 12.00
CA VAL A 181 -9.62 0.16 10.84
C VAL A 181 -8.31 0.56 10.18
N ILE A 182 -7.42 -0.40 9.90
CA ILE A 182 -6.15 -0.15 9.23
C ILE A 182 -5.99 -1.13 8.08
N SER A 183 -5.86 -0.61 6.86
CA SER A 183 -5.47 -1.32 5.65
C SER A 183 -4.11 -0.80 5.20
N SER A 184 -3.19 -1.70 4.92
CA SER A 184 -1.88 -1.41 4.33
C SER A 184 -1.30 -2.68 3.72
N PHE A 185 -0.47 -2.55 2.69
CA PHE A 185 0.29 -3.68 2.14
C PHE A 185 1.22 -4.33 3.18
N GLN A 186 1.80 -3.48 4.04
CA GLN A 186 2.70 -3.88 5.12
C GLN A 186 2.50 -2.99 6.33
N TRP A 187 2.75 -3.56 7.51
CA TRP A 187 2.92 -2.85 8.77
C TRP A 187 4.09 -3.47 9.54
N ASP A 188 4.72 -2.66 10.37
CA ASP A 188 5.62 -3.12 11.42
C ASP A 188 4.78 -3.31 12.69
N GLU A 189 4.73 -4.52 13.26
CA GLU A 189 3.81 -4.83 14.36
C GLU A 189 4.22 -4.11 15.66
N GLU A 190 5.48 -4.24 16.08
CA GLU A 190 5.97 -3.62 17.32
C GLU A 190 5.83 -2.09 17.24
N TRP A 191 6.18 -1.51 16.10
CA TRP A 191 5.98 -0.09 15.83
C TRP A 191 4.50 0.29 15.88
N MET A 192 3.63 -0.38 15.12
CA MET A 192 2.18 -0.12 15.09
C MET A 192 1.56 -0.17 16.49
N LEU A 193 1.90 -1.19 17.27
CA LEU A 193 1.41 -1.36 18.64
C LEU A 193 1.98 -0.31 19.60
N SER A 194 3.19 0.21 19.39
CA SER A 194 3.71 1.36 20.14
C SER A 194 2.89 2.65 19.90
N LYS A 195 2.29 2.80 18.70
CA LYS A 195 1.51 3.97 18.31
C LYS A 195 0.03 3.92 18.74
N ILE A 196 -0.49 2.78 19.22
CA ILE A 196 -1.93 2.61 19.50
C ILE A 196 -2.16 2.15 20.95
N ASP A 197 -3.03 2.84 21.69
CA ASP A 197 -3.43 2.45 23.05
C ASP A 197 -4.51 1.36 23.01
N LEU A 198 -4.09 0.09 22.81
CA LEU A 198 -5.01 -1.06 22.77
C LEU A 198 -5.79 -1.32 24.09
N ALA A 199 -5.51 -0.62 25.19
CA ALA A 199 -6.36 -0.64 26.38
C ALA A 199 -7.63 0.20 26.19
N LYS A 200 -7.60 1.19 25.29
CA LYS A 200 -8.77 2.00 24.88
C LYS A 200 -9.29 1.58 23.50
N THR A 201 -8.41 1.63 22.50
CA THR A 201 -8.68 1.36 21.10
C THR A 201 -9.09 -0.10 20.85
N LYS A 202 -9.95 -0.31 19.87
CA LYS A 202 -10.14 -1.59 19.15
C LYS A 202 -9.53 -1.46 17.75
N MET A 203 -8.97 -2.53 17.21
CA MET A 203 -8.29 -2.52 15.92
C MET A 203 -8.89 -3.59 14.98
N VAL A 204 -9.10 -3.21 13.72
CA VAL A 204 -9.47 -4.12 12.62
C VAL A 204 -8.43 -3.97 11.53
N CYS A 205 -7.53 -4.95 11.42
CA CYS A 205 -6.52 -4.98 10.38
C CYS A 205 -7.11 -5.63 9.12
N VAL A 206 -7.14 -4.90 8.01
CA VAL A 206 -7.43 -5.46 6.69
C VAL A 206 -6.11 -6.00 6.14
N ALA A 207 -6.01 -7.31 5.94
CA ALA A 207 -4.76 -8.02 5.65
C ALA A 207 -4.85 -8.87 4.38
N PHE A 208 -3.71 -9.07 3.71
CA PHE A 208 -3.57 -10.11 2.69
C PHE A 208 -3.66 -11.51 3.33
N ALA A 209 -4.39 -12.42 2.69
CA ALA A 209 -4.24 -13.86 2.87
C ALA A 209 -4.59 -14.59 1.56
N SER A 210 -3.80 -15.58 1.15
CA SER A 210 -4.03 -16.39 -0.06
C SER A 210 -4.87 -17.65 0.17
N SER A 211 -4.96 -18.15 1.42
CA SER A 211 -5.74 -19.34 1.79
C SER A 211 -6.41 -19.18 3.14
N GLU A 212 -7.40 -20.03 3.46
CA GLU A 212 -7.98 -20.06 4.80
C GLU A 212 -6.94 -20.44 5.87
N GLU A 213 -5.96 -21.25 5.53
CA GLU A 213 -4.90 -21.75 6.40
C GLU A 213 -4.03 -20.59 6.86
N GLN A 214 -3.66 -19.70 5.93
CA GLN A 214 -2.97 -18.46 6.26
C GLN A 214 -3.85 -17.51 7.09
N GLN A 215 -5.16 -17.44 6.84
CA GLN A 215 -6.06 -16.67 7.72
C GLN A 215 -6.14 -17.29 9.14
N LYS A 216 -6.14 -18.62 9.25
CA LYS A 216 -6.16 -19.35 10.54
C LYS A 216 -4.85 -19.09 11.31
N GLU A 217 -3.71 -19.11 10.63
CA GLU A 217 -2.40 -18.76 11.20
C GLU A 217 -2.33 -17.31 11.69
N ILE A 218 -2.69 -16.33 10.84
CA ILE A 218 -2.67 -14.90 11.19
C ILE A 218 -3.60 -14.61 12.39
N ARG A 219 -4.78 -15.26 12.44
CA ARG A 219 -5.69 -15.19 13.60
C ARG A 219 -5.11 -15.86 14.86
N ALA A 220 -4.36 -16.95 14.71
CA ALA A 220 -3.75 -17.68 15.83
C ALA A 220 -2.54 -16.97 16.46
N ASN A 221 -1.92 -16.03 15.74
CA ASN A 221 -0.81 -15.22 16.24
C ASN A 221 -1.28 -14.05 17.15
N ILE A 222 -2.55 -13.63 17.08
CA ILE A 222 -3.11 -12.53 17.91
C ILE A 222 -2.75 -12.73 19.40
N PRO A 223 -2.10 -11.75 20.07
CA PRO A 223 -1.73 -11.89 21.47
C PRO A 223 -2.91 -12.32 22.33
N THR A 224 -2.75 -13.38 23.13
CA THR A 224 -3.85 -14.06 23.84
C THR A 224 -4.73 -13.12 24.66
N TRP A 225 -4.14 -12.05 25.21
CA TRP A 225 -4.88 -11.02 25.95
C TRP A 225 -5.76 -10.16 25.02
N ALA A 226 -5.25 -9.77 23.85
CA ALA A 226 -5.94 -8.96 22.85
C ALA A 226 -7.07 -9.77 22.19
N ALA A 227 -6.83 -11.05 21.90
CA ALA A 227 -7.85 -11.98 21.41
C ALA A 227 -9.01 -12.14 22.42
N LYS A 228 -8.69 -12.47 23.69
CA LYS A 228 -9.70 -12.61 24.76
C LYS A 228 -10.53 -11.34 24.97
N ASN A 229 -9.89 -10.17 24.93
CA ASN A 229 -10.56 -8.88 25.08
C ASN A 229 -11.16 -8.33 23.76
N LYS A 230 -11.15 -9.10 22.66
CA LYS A 230 -11.66 -8.71 21.33
C LYS A 230 -11.11 -7.36 20.85
N ARG A 231 -9.81 -7.11 21.11
CA ARG A 231 -9.10 -5.86 20.82
C ARG A 231 -8.55 -5.78 19.40
N ILE A 232 -8.19 -6.92 18.82
CA ILE A 232 -7.71 -7.01 17.43
C ILE A 232 -8.63 -7.99 16.69
N LYS A 233 -9.07 -7.61 15.49
CA LYS A 233 -9.69 -8.48 14.49
C LYS A 233 -8.89 -8.38 13.18
N PHE A 234 -8.96 -9.43 12.36
CA PHE A 234 -8.54 -9.39 10.97
C PHE A 234 -9.73 -9.50 10.02
N CYS A 235 -9.70 -8.66 8.99
CA CYS A 235 -10.53 -8.74 7.78
C CYS A 235 -9.60 -9.18 6.64
N PHE A 236 -10.05 -10.10 5.79
CA PHE A 236 -9.25 -10.67 4.70
C PHE A 236 -10.03 -10.51 3.39
N PRO A 237 -9.71 -9.50 2.57
CA PRO A 237 -10.38 -9.28 1.29
C PRO A 237 -10.22 -10.48 0.35
N PRO A 238 -11.20 -10.79 -0.51
CA PRO A 238 -11.05 -11.78 -1.56
C PRO A 238 -9.84 -11.47 -2.46
N MET A 239 -8.91 -12.42 -2.59
CA MET A 239 -7.69 -12.24 -3.39
C MET A 239 -7.77 -12.98 -4.73
N MET A 240 -7.17 -12.40 -5.77
CA MET A 240 -6.77 -13.14 -6.96
C MET A 240 -5.41 -13.81 -6.71
N SER A 241 -5.13 -14.90 -7.43
CA SER A 241 -3.88 -15.68 -7.29
C SER A 241 -2.61 -14.83 -7.43
N THR A 242 -2.59 -13.91 -8.40
CA THR A 242 -1.51 -12.94 -8.65
C THR A 242 -1.93 -11.51 -8.29
N GLY A 243 -2.64 -11.35 -7.17
CA GLY A 243 -3.18 -10.07 -6.69
C GLY A 243 -2.68 -9.67 -5.31
N ASN A 244 -2.57 -8.36 -5.04
CA ASN A 244 -2.07 -7.84 -3.78
C ASN A 244 -3.09 -6.99 -3.02
N MET A 245 -3.10 -7.10 -1.70
CA MET A 245 -3.85 -6.20 -0.83
C MET A 245 -3.00 -4.94 -0.61
N HIS A 246 -2.95 -4.05 -1.61
CA HIS A 246 -2.01 -2.92 -1.62
C HIS A 246 -2.61 -1.61 -1.10
N SER A 247 -3.95 -1.55 -1.01
CA SER A 247 -4.73 -0.42 -0.53
C SER A 247 -4.35 0.06 0.87
N LYS A 248 -4.28 1.38 1.02
CA LYS A 248 -3.79 2.09 2.20
C LYS A 248 -4.87 3.03 2.71
N LEU A 249 -5.55 2.61 3.78
CA LEU A 249 -6.75 3.27 4.30
C LEU A 249 -6.77 3.15 5.82
N GLN A 250 -7.10 4.24 6.52
CA GLN A 250 -7.36 4.20 7.96
C GLN A 250 -8.71 4.86 8.23
N LEU A 251 -9.56 4.18 9.00
CA LEU A 251 -10.81 4.74 9.52
C LEU A 251 -10.67 4.82 11.03
N LEU A 252 -10.46 6.03 11.54
CA LEU A 252 -10.08 6.30 12.92
C LEU A 252 -11.23 7.00 13.63
N LYS A 253 -11.91 6.28 14.53
CA LYS A 253 -13.06 6.81 15.28
C LYS A 253 -12.61 7.47 16.58
N TYR A 254 -13.13 8.67 16.80
CA TYR A 254 -13.06 9.41 18.05
C TYR A 254 -14.48 9.62 18.61
N PRO A 255 -14.67 10.12 19.84
CA PRO A 255 -16.00 10.26 20.44
C PRO A 255 -16.98 11.13 19.62
N ASN A 256 -16.44 12.17 18.98
CA ASN A 256 -17.18 13.24 18.32
C ASN A 256 -17.03 13.27 16.79
N TYR A 257 -16.14 12.46 16.20
CA TYR A 257 -15.86 12.49 14.76
C TYR A 257 -15.21 11.19 14.23
N LEU A 258 -15.29 10.99 12.92
CA LEU A 258 -14.57 9.95 12.19
C LEU A 258 -13.50 10.61 11.32
N ARG A 259 -12.23 10.23 11.50
CA ARG A 259 -11.16 10.59 10.57
C ARG A 259 -11.01 9.51 9.51
N ILE A 260 -11.00 9.92 8.25
CA ILE A 260 -10.65 9.08 7.10
C ILE A 260 -9.25 9.47 6.66
N VAL A 261 -8.34 8.50 6.52
CA VAL A 261 -6.93 8.71 6.15
C VAL A 261 -6.59 7.83 4.95
N VAL A 262 -5.97 8.41 3.93
CA VAL A 262 -5.48 7.69 2.74
C VAL A 262 -4.02 8.07 2.48
N PRO A 263 -3.05 7.31 3.03
CA PRO A 263 -1.61 7.52 2.81
C PRO A 263 -1.10 6.76 1.58
N SER A 264 -0.02 7.24 0.96
CA SER A 264 0.66 6.52 -0.13
C SER A 264 1.67 5.47 0.35
N GLY A 265 2.14 5.62 1.59
CA GLY A 265 3.12 4.77 2.24
C GLY A 265 2.48 3.65 3.08
N ASN A 266 3.28 2.63 3.36
CA ASN A 266 2.94 1.54 4.28
C ASN A 266 2.89 2.03 5.74
N PHE A 267 2.41 1.19 6.65
CA PHE A 267 2.25 1.54 8.07
C PHE A 267 3.51 1.12 8.86
N VAL A 268 4.65 1.72 8.49
CA VAL A 268 6.01 1.34 8.89
C VAL A 268 6.84 2.60 9.22
N PRO A 269 7.83 2.53 10.13
CA PRO A 269 8.58 3.70 10.61
C PRO A 269 9.22 4.54 9.49
N TYR A 270 9.75 3.89 8.45
CA TYR A 270 10.46 4.60 7.38
C TYR A 270 9.53 5.38 6.43
N ASP A 271 8.31 4.89 6.18
CA ASP A 271 7.35 5.58 5.29
C ASP A 271 6.69 6.79 5.98
N TRP A 272 6.57 6.73 7.30
CA TRP A 272 6.23 7.85 8.18
C TRP A 272 7.45 8.68 8.59
N GLY A 273 8.60 8.41 7.94
CA GLY A 273 9.79 9.24 7.91
C GLY A 273 10.62 9.28 9.19
N GLU A 274 10.45 8.33 10.12
CA GLU A 274 11.22 8.26 11.37
C GLU A 274 12.71 8.00 11.12
N SER A 275 13.06 7.32 10.03
CA SER A 275 14.42 7.17 9.52
C SER A 275 14.93 8.41 8.76
N GLY A 276 14.04 9.27 8.28
CA GLY A 276 14.37 10.47 7.51
C GLY A 276 15.03 10.20 6.15
N VAL A 277 14.75 9.06 5.50
CA VAL A 277 15.26 8.72 4.15
C VAL A 277 14.19 8.64 3.06
N ILE A 278 12.92 8.44 3.43
CA ILE A 278 11.76 8.38 2.53
C ILE A 278 10.72 9.44 2.91
N GLU A 279 9.98 9.95 1.93
CA GLU A 279 8.72 10.69 2.12
C GLU A 279 7.53 10.07 1.38
N ASN A 280 6.36 10.30 1.98
CA ASN A 280 5.04 9.94 1.46
C ASN A 280 4.08 11.13 1.51
N MET A 281 2.95 11.00 0.83
CA MET A 281 1.81 11.90 0.96
C MET A 281 0.66 11.20 1.69
N VAL A 282 -0.22 11.98 2.31
CA VAL A 282 -1.41 11.48 3.00
C VAL A 282 -2.56 12.48 2.91
N PHE A 283 -3.73 12.01 2.47
CA PHE A 283 -5.00 12.72 2.60
C PHE A 283 -5.64 12.41 3.96
N LEU A 284 -6.21 13.42 4.61
CA LEU A 284 -7.00 13.30 5.84
C LEU A 284 -8.26 14.16 5.76
N ILE A 285 -9.40 13.66 6.25
CA ILE A 285 -10.61 14.46 6.52
C ILE A 285 -11.30 14.00 7.82
N ASP A 286 -11.80 14.96 8.60
CA ASP A 286 -12.47 14.74 9.88
C ASP A 286 -13.97 15.04 9.77
N LEU A 287 -14.78 13.98 9.78
CA LEU A 287 -16.23 14.02 9.58
C LEU A 287 -16.96 14.09 10.94
N PRO A 288 -17.73 15.16 11.24
CA PRO A 288 -18.40 15.29 12.52
C PRO A 288 -19.45 14.19 12.71
N ARG A 289 -19.57 13.71 13.95
CA ARG A 289 -20.63 12.79 14.35
C ARG A 289 -21.96 13.54 14.42
N ILE A 290 -22.97 12.98 13.76
CA ILE A 290 -24.37 13.43 13.85
C ILE A 290 -24.93 12.86 15.15
N ASP A 291 -25.31 13.71 16.10
CA ASP A 291 -25.84 13.27 17.40
C ASP A 291 -27.34 12.92 17.37
N ASP A 292 -28.10 13.60 16.53
CA ASP A 292 -29.54 13.37 16.36
C ASP A 292 -29.82 11.97 15.74
N PRO A 293 -30.54 11.08 16.44
CA PRO A 293 -30.90 9.77 15.90
C PRO A 293 -31.75 9.80 14.62
N SER A 294 -32.58 10.84 14.46
CA SER A 294 -33.45 11.00 13.29
C SER A 294 -32.62 11.34 12.05
N LEU A 295 -31.73 12.34 12.15
CA LEU A 295 -30.82 12.73 11.06
C LEU A 295 -29.87 11.58 10.67
N ARG A 296 -29.37 10.79 11.63
CA ARG A 296 -28.59 9.58 11.33
C ARG A 296 -29.35 8.51 10.54
N SER A 297 -30.67 8.47 10.69
CA SER A 297 -31.54 7.47 10.05
C SER A 297 -31.90 7.86 8.60
N SER A 298 -31.83 9.15 8.27
CA SER A 298 -32.06 9.70 6.92
C SER A 298 -30.78 10.18 6.21
N ASN A 299 -29.61 10.06 6.85
CA ASN A 299 -28.33 10.54 6.35
C ASN A 299 -27.94 9.89 5.01
N GLN A 300 -27.52 10.71 4.05
CA GLN A 300 -27.04 10.29 2.73
C GLN A 300 -25.52 10.53 2.65
N LEU A 301 -24.77 9.45 2.44
CA LEU A 301 -23.30 9.47 2.45
C LEU A 301 -22.70 10.21 1.25
N GLY A 302 -23.46 10.37 0.15
CA GLY A 302 -23.02 11.01 -1.08
C GLY A 302 -21.92 10.23 -1.81
N PRO A 303 -21.46 10.70 -2.99
CA PRO A 303 -20.57 9.93 -3.85
C PRO A 303 -19.26 9.47 -3.19
N PHE A 304 -18.70 10.23 -2.25
CA PHE A 304 -17.48 9.81 -1.54
C PHE A 304 -17.78 8.66 -0.57
N GLY A 305 -18.80 8.80 0.28
CA GLY A 305 -19.11 7.81 1.29
C GLY A 305 -19.78 6.56 0.72
N GLU A 306 -20.50 6.66 -0.39
CA GLU A 306 -21.08 5.52 -1.11
C GLU A 306 -20.01 4.63 -1.74
N GLU A 307 -19.01 5.19 -2.43
CA GLU A 307 -17.90 4.39 -2.97
C GLU A 307 -17.00 3.81 -1.87
N LEU A 308 -16.80 4.54 -0.77
CA LEU A 308 -16.13 4.00 0.41
C LEU A 308 -16.92 2.82 1.02
N THR A 309 -18.24 2.95 1.17
CA THR A 309 -19.13 1.87 1.63
C THR A 309 -19.03 0.64 0.73
N TYR A 310 -19.08 0.83 -0.60
CA TYR A 310 -18.97 -0.24 -1.59
C TYR A 310 -17.61 -0.97 -1.48
N PHE A 311 -16.52 -0.22 -1.35
CA PHE A 311 -15.17 -0.78 -1.20
C PHE A 311 -15.01 -1.59 0.10
N LEU A 312 -15.49 -1.08 1.24
CA LEU A 312 -15.41 -1.77 2.53
C LEU A 312 -16.29 -3.03 2.59
N GLN A 313 -17.45 -3.02 1.92
CA GLN A 313 -18.29 -4.20 1.74
C GLN A 313 -17.58 -5.25 0.88
N ALA A 314 -16.96 -4.85 -0.23
CA ALA A 314 -16.20 -5.75 -1.08
C ALA A 314 -14.99 -6.37 -0.34
N GLN A 315 -14.31 -5.60 0.52
CA GLN A 315 -13.24 -6.10 1.39
C GLN A 315 -13.73 -7.12 2.44
N GLY A 316 -15.05 -7.22 2.70
CA GLY A 316 -15.60 -8.14 3.70
C GLY A 316 -15.51 -7.62 5.14
N LEU A 317 -15.60 -6.30 5.35
CA LEU A 317 -15.73 -5.74 6.70
C LEU A 317 -17.10 -6.03 7.30
N GLU A 318 -17.18 -6.04 8.64
CA GLU A 318 -18.43 -6.31 9.34
C GLU A 318 -19.51 -5.29 8.99
N ASP A 319 -20.68 -5.80 8.60
CA ASP A 319 -21.82 -5.04 8.08
C ASP A 319 -22.27 -3.90 9.02
N SER A 320 -22.16 -4.11 10.34
CA SER A 320 -22.45 -3.13 11.39
C SER A 320 -21.38 -2.02 11.49
N LEU A 321 -20.13 -2.30 11.14
CA LEU A 321 -19.05 -1.32 11.05
C LEU A 321 -19.28 -0.44 9.82
N VAL A 322 -19.55 -1.01 8.66
CA VAL A 322 -19.79 -0.22 7.43
C VAL A 322 -21.06 0.63 7.56
N LYS A 323 -22.15 0.05 8.09
CA LYS A 323 -23.39 0.81 8.39
C LYS A 323 -23.16 1.91 9.43
N SER A 324 -22.10 1.82 10.25
CA SER A 324 -21.76 2.90 11.19
C SER A 324 -21.24 4.18 10.54
N LEU A 325 -20.93 4.19 9.24
CA LEU A 325 -20.57 5.41 8.52
C LEU A 325 -21.71 6.44 8.48
N SER A 326 -22.99 6.02 8.47
CA SER A 326 -24.13 6.96 8.49
C SER A 326 -24.29 7.71 9.82
N ASN A 327 -23.47 7.42 10.84
CA ASN A 327 -23.40 8.21 12.07
C ASN A 327 -22.63 9.54 11.91
N TYR A 328 -22.01 9.80 10.75
CA TYR A 328 -21.18 11.00 10.50
C TYR A 328 -21.65 11.76 9.27
N ASP A 329 -21.43 13.07 9.25
CA ASP A 329 -21.73 13.91 8.09
C ASP A 329 -20.60 13.82 7.05
N PHE A 330 -20.96 13.44 5.82
CA PHE A 330 -20.05 13.35 4.67
C PHE A 330 -20.13 14.59 3.74
N SER A 331 -20.85 15.65 4.12
CA SER A 331 -21.05 16.87 3.31
C SER A 331 -19.76 17.44 2.72
N GLU A 332 -18.74 17.74 3.54
CA GLU A 332 -17.42 18.22 3.08
C GLU A 332 -16.64 17.16 2.28
N ALA A 333 -16.85 15.86 2.54
CA ALA A 333 -16.21 14.79 1.77
C ALA A 333 -16.68 14.74 0.31
N ASN A 334 -17.88 15.25 0.01
CA ASN A 334 -18.40 15.32 -1.36
C ASN A 334 -17.70 16.37 -2.25
N ARG A 335 -16.79 17.18 -1.70
CA ARG A 335 -15.81 17.95 -2.49
C ARG A 335 -14.75 17.04 -3.13
N TYR A 336 -14.51 15.86 -2.56
CA TYR A 336 -13.54 14.86 -2.98
C TYR A 336 -14.21 13.68 -3.69
N ARG A 337 -13.41 12.76 -4.23
CA ARG A 337 -13.88 11.48 -4.75
C ARG A 337 -13.03 10.35 -4.19
N PHE A 338 -13.65 9.39 -3.50
CA PHE A 338 -12.98 8.15 -3.14
C PHE A 338 -12.87 7.28 -4.40
N VAL A 339 -11.66 6.84 -4.72
CA VAL A 339 -11.40 5.98 -5.88
C VAL A 339 -10.66 4.73 -5.44
N HIS A 340 -10.96 3.62 -6.11
CA HIS A 340 -10.47 2.31 -5.71
C HIS A 340 -10.29 1.38 -6.90
N SER A 341 -9.55 0.32 -6.65
CA SER A 341 -9.60 -0.92 -7.42
C SER A 341 -9.85 -2.08 -6.47
N ILE A 342 -10.72 -2.98 -6.90
CA ILE A 342 -11.13 -4.19 -6.18
C ILE A 342 -10.60 -5.37 -6.97
N ALA A 343 -9.92 -6.31 -6.31
CA ALA A 343 -9.40 -7.49 -6.99
C ALA A 343 -10.55 -8.32 -7.60
N GLY A 344 -10.46 -8.63 -8.90
CA GLY A 344 -11.47 -9.41 -9.62
C GLY A 344 -11.84 -8.85 -11.00
N SER A 345 -12.98 -9.33 -11.52
CA SER A 345 -13.54 -8.97 -12.83
C SER A 345 -14.84 -8.19 -12.67
N HIS A 346 -14.87 -6.97 -13.21
CA HIS A 346 -15.97 -6.02 -13.08
C HIS A 346 -16.74 -5.89 -14.40
N LEU A 347 -18.04 -6.19 -14.36
CA LEU A 347 -18.96 -6.25 -15.50
C LEU A 347 -20.14 -5.28 -15.30
N GLY A 348 -20.75 -4.86 -16.40
CA GLY A 348 -21.80 -3.82 -16.38
C GLY A 348 -21.27 -2.54 -15.74
N ASP A 349 -22.12 -1.83 -15.00
CA ASP A 349 -21.79 -0.53 -14.41
C ASP A 349 -20.65 -0.60 -13.37
N LYS A 350 -20.27 -1.80 -12.90
CA LYS A 350 -19.22 -1.99 -11.88
C LYS A 350 -17.85 -1.48 -12.31
N TRP A 351 -17.49 -1.57 -13.59
CA TRP A 351 -16.21 -1.03 -14.07
C TRP A 351 -16.22 0.50 -14.22
N GLN A 352 -17.40 1.11 -14.25
CA GLN A 352 -17.55 2.56 -14.46
C GLN A 352 -17.51 3.36 -13.16
N ARG A 353 -17.69 2.74 -11.98
CA ARG A 353 -17.89 3.44 -10.70
C ARG A 353 -16.81 4.48 -10.38
N THR A 354 -15.55 4.12 -10.62
CA THR A 354 -14.37 4.96 -10.34
C THR A 354 -13.81 5.66 -11.59
N ALA A 355 -14.50 5.57 -12.73
CA ALA A 355 -14.12 6.27 -13.95
C ALA A 355 -14.36 7.78 -13.82
N ILE A 356 -13.41 8.59 -14.33
CA ILE A 356 -13.40 10.07 -14.21
C ILE A 356 -14.72 10.71 -14.66
N LYS A 357 -15.35 10.16 -15.72
CA LYS A 357 -16.72 10.50 -16.17
C LYS A 357 -17.76 10.40 -15.05
N SER A 358 -17.85 9.25 -14.39
CA SER A 358 -18.82 8.93 -13.33
C SER A 358 -18.61 9.77 -12.08
N LEU A 359 -17.37 10.22 -11.84
CA LEU A 359 -17.02 11.14 -10.77
C LEU A 359 -17.42 12.60 -11.07
N GLY A 360 -17.90 12.90 -12.29
CA GLY A 360 -18.33 14.24 -12.71
C GLY A 360 -17.19 15.13 -13.20
N LEU A 361 -16.03 14.56 -13.57
CA LEU A 361 -14.82 15.29 -13.97
C LEU A 361 -14.62 15.25 -15.50
N THR A 362 -15.68 15.56 -16.25
CA THR A 362 -15.75 15.42 -17.71
C THR A 362 -15.20 16.65 -18.47
N GLY A 363 -15.07 16.54 -19.79
CA GLY A 363 -14.70 17.65 -20.68
C GLY A 363 -13.20 17.95 -20.77
N LEU A 364 -12.35 17.06 -20.22
CA LEU A 364 -10.90 17.26 -20.14
C LEU A 364 -10.18 16.95 -21.47
N GLU A 365 -10.38 17.82 -22.47
CA GLU A 365 -9.60 17.80 -23.72
C GLU A 365 -8.19 18.39 -23.54
N ASN A 366 -7.23 17.83 -24.28
CA ASN A 366 -5.81 18.21 -24.27
C ASN A 366 -5.24 18.43 -22.85
N ILE A 367 -5.05 17.32 -22.15
CA ILE A 367 -4.43 17.29 -20.81
C ILE A 367 -2.94 16.98 -20.85
N GLU A 368 -2.26 17.42 -19.80
CA GLU A 368 -0.98 16.89 -19.35
C GLU A 368 -1.17 16.07 -18.07
N ILE A 369 -0.36 15.03 -17.89
CA ILE A 369 -0.36 14.13 -16.74
C ILE A 369 1.05 14.04 -16.18
N ASP A 370 1.20 14.48 -14.93
CA ASP A 370 2.41 14.29 -14.11
C ASP A 370 2.14 13.19 -13.09
N MET A 371 2.81 12.04 -13.24
CA MET A 371 2.56 10.86 -12.39
C MET A 371 3.83 10.44 -11.64
N ALA A 372 3.80 10.53 -10.31
CA ALA A 372 4.86 10.01 -9.43
C ALA A 372 4.48 8.62 -8.93
N ILE A 373 5.45 7.70 -8.90
CA ILE A 373 5.27 6.28 -8.57
C ILE A 373 6.52 5.72 -7.89
N SER A 374 6.39 4.56 -7.26
CA SER A 374 7.51 3.81 -6.66
C SER A 374 7.71 2.41 -7.20
N SER A 375 6.78 1.85 -7.98
CA SER A 375 6.95 0.53 -8.60
C SER A 375 6.59 0.57 -10.08
N LEU A 376 7.34 -0.20 -10.87
CA LEU A 376 7.23 -0.33 -12.32
C LEU A 376 7.19 -1.80 -12.72
N GLY A 377 6.02 -2.22 -13.20
CA GLY A 377 5.84 -3.52 -13.86
C GLY A 377 6.18 -3.48 -15.36
N SER A 378 5.63 -4.44 -16.11
CA SER A 378 5.75 -4.58 -17.56
C SER A 378 5.00 -3.48 -18.36
N LEU A 379 5.42 -2.24 -18.15
CA LEU A 379 4.82 -1.02 -18.69
C LEU A 379 5.09 -0.89 -20.21
N ASN A 380 4.04 -0.58 -20.95
CA ASN A 380 4.08 -0.39 -22.40
C ASN A 380 3.23 0.84 -22.80
N MET A 381 3.48 1.38 -24.01
CA MET A 381 2.78 2.57 -24.52
C MET A 381 1.25 2.42 -24.57
N ASP A 382 0.71 1.21 -24.83
CA ASP A 382 -0.74 1.04 -24.88
C ASP A 382 -1.39 1.19 -23.48
N LEU A 383 -0.72 0.75 -22.41
CA LEU A 383 -1.17 1.01 -21.03
C LEU A 383 -1.13 2.51 -20.71
N VAL A 384 -0.06 3.21 -21.09
CA VAL A 384 0.04 4.67 -20.88
C VAL A 384 -1.08 5.40 -21.63
N LEU A 385 -1.39 4.98 -22.86
CA LEU A 385 -2.54 5.49 -23.63
C LEU A 385 -3.88 5.18 -22.94
N ALA A 386 -4.04 3.99 -22.35
CA ALA A 386 -5.25 3.63 -21.61
C ALA A 386 -5.45 4.54 -20.38
N ILE A 387 -4.39 4.77 -19.58
CA ILE A 387 -4.43 5.70 -18.43
C ILE A 387 -4.66 7.15 -18.89
N TYR A 388 -3.99 7.59 -19.96
CA TYR A 388 -4.19 8.93 -20.52
C TYR A 388 -5.65 9.17 -20.93
N TYR A 389 -6.30 8.19 -21.57
CA TYR A 389 -7.70 8.32 -21.97
C TYR A 389 -8.70 8.08 -20.84
N ALA A 390 -8.37 7.26 -19.83
CA ALA A 390 -9.15 7.16 -18.60
C ALA A 390 -9.16 8.50 -17.84
N ALA A 391 -8.03 9.23 -17.84
CA ALA A 391 -7.92 10.57 -17.26
C ALA A 391 -8.69 11.67 -18.02
N GLN A 392 -9.28 11.38 -19.20
CA GLN A 392 -10.15 12.32 -19.93
C GLN A 392 -11.65 12.06 -19.72
N ASP A 393 -12.05 10.80 -19.49
CA ASP A 393 -13.45 10.36 -19.59
C ASP A 393 -13.69 8.99 -18.91
N ASP A 394 -13.95 7.91 -19.67
CA ASP A 394 -14.21 6.55 -19.15
C ASP A 394 -13.25 5.47 -19.70
N GLY A 395 -12.22 5.86 -20.45
CA GLY A 395 -11.23 4.94 -21.02
C GLY A 395 -11.72 4.08 -22.21
N THR A 396 -13.01 4.08 -22.56
CA THR A 396 -13.54 3.32 -23.73
C THR A 396 -12.89 3.72 -25.06
N LYS A 397 -12.36 4.95 -25.13
CA LYS A 397 -11.62 5.52 -26.25
C LYS A 397 -10.36 4.70 -26.61
N GLU A 398 -9.55 4.27 -25.64
CA GLU A 398 -8.40 3.36 -25.92
C GLU A 398 -8.90 2.02 -26.46
N TYR A 399 -9.92 1.45 -25.80
CA TYR A 399 -10.46 0.15 -26.14
C TYR A 399 -10.98 0.11 -27.59
N GLY A 400 -11.70 1.17 -28.02
CA GLY A 400 -12.17 1.33 -29.39
C GLY A 400 -11.02 1.42 -30.41
N MET A 401 -9.99 2.22 -30.14
CA MET A 401 -8.83 2.33 -31.03
C MET A 401 -7.97 1.06 -31.09
N ARG A 402 -7.86 0.32 -29.98
CA ARG A 402 -7.15 -0.97 -29.93
C ARG A 402 -7.87 -2.06 -30.73
N THR A 403 -9.20 -2.16 -30.60
CA THR A 403 -9.98 -3.26 -31.19
C THR A 403 -10.53 -3.01 -32.60
N SER A 404 -10.67 -1.76 -33.03
CA SER A 404 -11.12 -1.42 -34.40
C SER A 404 -10.16 -1.87 -35.52
N LYS A 405 -8.95 -2.33 -35.17
CA LYS A 405 -7.90 -2.77 -36.11
C LYS A 405 -8.32 -3.88 -37.09
N GLY A 406 -9.41 -4.63 -36.82
CA GLY A 406 -9.89 -5.74 -37.66
C GLY A 406 -11.07 -5.46 -38.61
N ALA A 407 -11.73 -4.30 -38.54
CA ALA A 407 -12.98 -4.05 -39.27
C ALA A 407 -12.81 -2.98 -40.38
N LYS A 408 -12.85 -3.43 -41.66
CA LYS A 408 -12.94 -2.63 -42.91
C LYS A 408 -12.56 -1.13 -42.78
N ALA A 409 -11.27 -0.87 -42.54
CA ALA A 409 -10.77 0.48 -42.23
C ALA A 409 -10.81 1.41 -43.46
N SER A 410 -11.92 2.15 -43.63
CA SER A 410 -12.03 3.21 -44.63
C SER A 410 -11.97 4.60 -43.97
N LYS A 411 -11.21 5.51 -44.61
CA LYS A 411 -10.94 6.92 -44.25
C LYS A 411 -10.13 7.16 -42.95
N ALA A 412 -9.12 8.02 -43.11
CA ALA A 412 -8.36 8.77 -42.10
C ALA A 412 -8.33 8.20 -40.67
N LYS A 413 -7.38 7.31 -40.38
CA LYS A 413 -6.90 7.14 -38.99
C LYS A 413 -6.20 8.42 -38.56
N SER A 414 -6.71 9.09 -37.53
CA SER A 414 -5.86 9.93 -36.70
C SER A 414 -4.76 9.05 -36.08
N PRO A 415 -3.48 9.47 -36.07
CA PRO A 415 -2.45 8.75 -35.34
C PRO A 415 -2.77 8.79 -33.83
N ALA A 416 -2.26 7.81 -33.09
CA ALA A 416 -2.25 7.91 -31.63
C ALA A 416 -1.53 9.22 -31.22
N PRO A 417 -2.00 9.93 -30.19
CA PRO A 417 -1.38 11.19 -29.78
C PRO A 417 0.05 10.92 -29.34
N ASP A 418 0.97 11.79 -29.75
CA ASP A 418 2.28 11.80 -29.11
C ASP A 418 2.09 12.22 -27.64
N LEU A 419 2.48 11.32 -26.73
CA LEU A 419 2.47 11.56 -25.31
C LEU A 419 3.79 12.17 -24.82
N THR A 420 4.79 12.30 -25.70
CA THR A 420 6.06 12.97 -25.41
C THR A 420 5.79 14.44 -25.05
N GLY A 421 5.95 14.76 -23.77
CA GLY A 421 5.60 16.08 -23.22
C GLY A 421 4.23 16.13 -22.56
N LYS A 422 3.24 15.34 -22.98
CA LYS A 422 1.90 15.26 -22.34
C LYS A 422 1.82 14.27 -21.18
N PHE A 423 2.64 13.22 -21.15
CA PHE A 423 2.69 12.27 -20.05
C PHE A 423 4.11 12.21 -19.50
N ARG A 424 4.28 12.42 -18.19
CA ARG A 424 5.59 12.46 -17.51
C ARG A 424 5.55 11.56 -16.28
N ILE A 425 6.40 10.53 -16.29
CA ILE A 425 6.48 9.51 -15.22
C ILE A 425 7.69 9.84 -14.35
N TYR A 426 7.46 10.16 -13.09
CA TYR A 426 8.51 10.50 -12.13
C TYR A 426 8.92 9.27 -11.34
N PHE A 427 10.14 8.79 -11.61
CA PHE A 427 10.81 7.70 -10.91
C PHE A 427 12.28 8.10 -10.66
N PRO A 428 12.89 7.82 -9.49
CA PRO A 428 14.24 8.32 -9.19
C PRO A 428 15.31 7.61 -10.01
N SER A 429 16.31 8.36 -10.48
CA SER A 429 17.50 7.78 -11.11
C SER A 429 18.39 7.04 -10.09
N HIS A 430 19.22 6.10 -10.57
CA HIS A 430 20.29 5.50 -9.76
C HIS A 430 21.17 6.57 -9.07
N ASP A 431 21.42 7.68 -9.78
CA ASP A 431 22.17 8.82 -9.27
C ASP A 431 21.46 9.51 -8.09
N THR A 432 20.14 9.71 -8.20
CA THR A 432 19.30 10.23 -7.11
C THR A 432 19.25 9.28 -5.91
N VAL A 433 19.16 7.96 -6.16
CA VAL A 433 19.20 6.92 -5.11
C VAL A 433 20.54 6.93 -4.36
N VAL A 434 21.65 6.89 -5.08
CA VAL A 434 23.01 6.88 -4.49
C VAL A 434 23.32 8.17 -3.73
N LYS A 435 22.77 9.31 -4.17
CA LYS A 435 22.93 10.63 -3.53
C LYS A 435 21.88 10.91 -2.44
N SER A 436 20.97 9.97 -2.17
CA SER A 436 19.99 10.10 -1.09
C SER A 436 20.62 9.84 0.29
N ARG A 437 19.93 10.28 1.36
CA ARG A 437 20.39 10.14 2.76
C ARG A 437 20.59 8.70 3.21
N GLY A 438 19.92 7.73 2.58
CA GLY A 438 20.06 6.29 2.87
C GLY A 438 20.73 5.49 1.75
N GLY A 439 21.25 6.16 0.70
CA GLY A 439 21.86 5.51 -0.45
C GLY A 439 20.96 4.45 -1.10
N LYS A 440 21.56 3.34 -1.53
CA LYS A 440 20.84 2.21 -2.15
C LYS A 440 19.90 1.49 -1.19
N ASN A 441 20.27 1.38 0.09
CA ASN A 441 19.52 0.61 1.09
C ASN A 441 18.16 1.26 1.43
N ALA A 442 17.96 2.55 1.13
CA ALA A 442 16.66 3.21 1.21
C ALA A 442 15.73 3.01 0.00
N ALA A 443 16.18 2.31 -1.06
CA ALA A 443 15.40 2.08 -2.28
C ALA A 443 14.64 0.74 -2.30
N GLY A 444 14.61 -0.03 -1.21
CA GLY A 444 13.95 -1.35 -1.17
C GLY A 444 12.45 -1.36 -1.49
N THR A 445 11.76 -0.22 -1.33
CA THR A 445 10.34 -0.02 -1.72
C THR A 445 10.18 0.71 -3.06
N ILE A 446 11.28 0.95 -3.78
CA ILE A 446 11.34 1.68 -5.05
C ILE A 446 11.91 0.76 -6.14
N CYS A 447 11.05 -0.03 -6.77
CA CYS A 447 11.47 -1.17 -7.59
C CYS A 447 11.11 -1.03 -9.09
N VAL A 448 11.99 -1.59 -9.92
CA VAL A 448 11.76 -1.90 -11.33
C VAL A 448 12.64 -3.11 -11.67
N GLN A 449 12.12 -4.06 -12.44
CA GLN A 449 12.92 -5.18 -12.92
C GLN A 449 13.60 -4.82 -14.25
N SER A 450 14.89 -5.14 -14.39
CA SER A 450 15.65 -4.81 -15.61
C SER A 450 15.01 -5.39 -16.87
N LYS A 451 14.48 -6.62 -16.82
CA LYS A 451 13.77 -7.25 -17.96
C LYS A 451 12.57 -6.44 -18.46
N TRP A 452 11.94 -5.63 -17.62
CA TRP A 452 10.90 -4.68 -18.02
C TRP A 452 11.49 -3.38 -18.53
N TRP A 453 12.40 -2.75 -17.78
CA TRP A 453 13.04 -1.49 -18.17
C TRP A 453 13.80 -1.59 -19.51
N ASP A 454 14.42 -2.74 -19.78
CA ASP A 454 15.21 -3.03 -20.97
C ASP A 454 14.37 -3.54 -22.15
N SER A 455 13.07 -3.78 -21.97
CA SER A 455 12.16 -4.16 -23.06
C SER A 455 12.12 -3.10 -24.18
N PRO A 456 12.10 -3.48 -25.47
CA PRO A 456 11.93 -2.55 -26.59
C PRO A 456 10.62 -1.75 -26.54
N THR A 457 9.58 -2.23 -25.84
CA THR A 457 8.27 -1.57 -25.73
C THR A 457 8.15 -0.63 -24.52
N PHE A 458 9.15 -0.59 -23.64
CA PHE A 458 9.10 0.19 -22.41
C PHE A 458 9.28 1.69 -22.68
N PRO A 459 8.37 2.58 -22.19
CA PRO A 459 8.25 3.97 -22.65
C PRO A 459 9.23 4.94 -21.96
N ARG A 460 10.53 4.63 -22.03
CA ARG A 460 11.64 5.36 -21.38
C ARG A 460 11.61 6.88 -21.62
N GLN A 461 11.19 7.32 -22.80
CA GLN A 461 11.11 8.74 -23.19
C GLN A 461 10.13 9.57 -22.33
N LEU A 462 9.18 8.92 -21.64
CA LEU A 462 8.24 9.58 -20.73
C LEU A 462 8.80 9.78 -19.31
N PHE A 463 9.93 9.15 -18.97
CA PHE A 463 10.47 9.17 -17.61
C PHE A 463 11.21 10.47 -17.29
N ARG A 464 11.10 10.91 -16.04
CA ARG A 464 11.76 12.08 -15.45
C ARG A 464 12.32 11.68 -14.08
N ASP A 465 13.52 12.16 -13.78
CA ASP A 465 14.24 11.84 -12.53
C ASP A 465 13.51 12.44 -11.32
N CYS A 466 12.90 11.59 -10.49
CA CYS A 466 12.09 12.01 -9.34
C CYS A 466 12.96 12.48 -8.18
N LYS A 467 12.97 13.79 -7.91
CA LYS A 467 13.77 14.42 -6.84
C LYS A 467 12.86 15.09 -5.83
N SER A 468 13.05 14.76 -4.56
CA SER A 468 12.37 15.47 -3.47
C SER A 468 12.85 16.91 -3.35
N VAL A 469 11.92 17.82 -3.08
CA VAL A 469 12.22 19.20 -2.64
C VAL A 469 12.84 19.21 -1.23
N ARG A 470 12.63 18.16 -0.43
CA ARG A 470 13.37 17.88 0.81
C ARG A 470 14.64 17.10 0.46
N SER A 471 15.67 17.86 0.07
CA SER A 471 16.94 17.36 -0.47
C SER A 471 17.47 16.10 0.25
N GLY A 472 17.68 15.03 -0.52
CA GLY A 472 18.18 13.74 -0.02
C GLY A 472 17.11 12.75 0.44
N LEU A 473 15.81 13.08 0.42
CA LEU A 473 14.73 12.09 0.54
C LEU A 473 14.42 11.40 -0.80
N LEU A 474 14.05 10.13 -0.71
CA LEU A 474 13.40 9.38 -1.78
C LEU A 474 11.88 9.44 -1.64
N ILE A 475 11.15 9.37 -2.75
CA ILE A 475 9.68 9.48 -2.75
C ILE A 475 9.07 8.08 -2.93
N HIS A 476 8.34 7.60 -1.92
CA HIS A 476 7.53 6.37 -2.01
C HIS A 476 6.05 6.68 -2.36
N SER A 477 5.74 7.95 -2.64
CA SER A 477 4.39 8.42 -3.00
C SER A 477 3.88 7.90 -4.36
N LYS A 478 2.55 7.74 -4.47
CA LYS A 478 1.85 7.50 -5.72
C LYS A 478 0.86 8.65 -5.92
N LEU A 479 1.12 9.47 -6.93
CA LEU A 479 0.44 10.75 -7.18
C LEU A 479 0.16 10.90 -8.67
N ILE A 480 -0.97 11.50 -9.03
CA ILE A 480 -1.24 11.94 -10.40
C ILE A 480 -1.75 13.37 -10.34
N LEU A 481 -1.12 14.29 -11.07
CA LEU A 481 -1.61 15.65 -11.28
C LEU A 481 -2.02 15.79 -12.74
N VAL A 482 -3.28 16.14 -12.99
CA VAL A 482 -3.84 16.35 -14.34
C VAL A 482 -4.07 17.82 -14.57
N ARG A 483 -3.54 18.35 -15.68
CA ARG A 483 -3.54 19.79 -16.01
C ARG A 483 -4.03 20.02 -17.43
N HIS A 484 -4.61 21.19 -17.71
CA HIS A 484 -4.95 21.58 -19.08
C HIS A 484 -3.70 22.09 -19.84
N SER A 485 -3.54 21.68 -21.11
CA SER A 485 -2.44 22.14 -21.97
C SER A 485 -2.67 23.51 -22.64
N GLN A 486 -3.87 24.11 -22.55
CA GLN A 486 -4.28 25.26 -23.38
C GLN A 486 -4.27 26.62 -22.66
N SER A 487 -3.38 26.83 -21.70
CA SER A 487 -3.21 28.13 -21.03
C SER A 487 -1.75 28.37 -20.64
N GLU A 488 -1.28 29.61 -20.77
CA GLU A 488 0.10 30.00 -20.37
C GLU A 488 0.32 29.79 -18.86
N GLU A 489 -0.74 29.96 -18.07
CA GLU A 489 -0.88 29.38 -16.73
C GLU A 489 -1.53 27.98 -16.83
N SER A 490 -0.75 26.89 -16.96
CA SER A 490 -1.33 25.53 -17.06
C SER A 490 -2.07 25.12 -15.78
N LYS A 491 -3.39 25.31 -15.76
CA LYS A 491 -4.24 25.08 -14.56
C LYS A 491 -4.46 23.58 -14.33
N ALA A 492 -4.36 23.18 -13.06
CA ALA A 492 -4.67 21.83 -12.63
C ALA A 492 -6.19 21.60 -12.63
N ALA A 493 -6.62 20.52 -13.25
CA ALA A 493 -8.01 20.06 -13.24
C ALA A 493 -8.30 19.26 -11.96
N TYR A 494 -7.44 18.30 -11.64
CA TYR A 494 -7.51 17.50 -10.42
C TYR A 494 -6.16 16.89 -10.03
N GLY A 495 -6.04 16.52 -8.75
CA GLY A 495 -4.95 15.72 -8.20
C GLY A 495 -5.45 14.39 -7.61
N TYR A 496 -4.63 13.34 -7.68
CA TYR A 496 -4.83 12.04 -7.03
C TYR A 496 -3.73 11.80 -6.00
N VAL A 497 -4.11 11.25 -4.84
CA VAL A 497 -3.20 10.65 -3.86
C VAL A 497 -3.73 9.29 -3.40
N GLY A 498 -2.88 8.27 -3.34
CA GLY A 498 -3.30 6.94 -2.93
C GLY A 498 -2.20 5.88 -3.05
N SER A 499 -2.60 4.62 -3.22
CA SER A 499 -1.69 3.46 -3.28
C SER A 499 -1.25 3.07 -4.69
N ALA A 500 -2.03 3.38 -5.73
CA ALA A 500 -1.88 2.73 -7.05
C ALA A 500 -0.64 3.17 -7.84
N ASN A 501 0.27 2.23 -8.10
CA ASN A 501 1.38 2.40 -9.06
C ASN A 501 0.90 2.27 -10.52
N LEU A 502 1.76 2.55 -11.50
CA LEU A 502 1.42 2.52 -12.93
C LEU A 502 1.52 1.08 -13.49
N SER A 503 0.54 0.22 -13.18
CA SER A 503 0.46 -1.16 -13.69
C SER A 503 -0.98 -1.62 -14.00
N GLU A 504 -1.12 -2.63 -14.87
CA GLU A 504 -2.41 -3.32 -15.10
C GLU A 504 -2.89 -4.10 -13.87
N SER A 505 -2.00 -4.47 -12.92
CA SER A 505 -2.42 -5.04 -11.62
C SER A 505 -3.26 -4.04 -10.82
N ALA A 506 -2.83 -2.77 -10.80
CA ALA A 506 -3.45 -1.70 -10.03
C ALA A 506 -4.68 -1.11 -10.72
N TRP A 507 -4.55 -0.58 -11.94
CA TRP A 507 -5.63 0.15 -12.62
C TRP A 507 -6.52 -0.73 -13.51
N GLY A 508 -6.11 -1.98 -13.75
CA GLY A 508 -6.77 -2.88 -14.68
C GLY A 508 -6.69 -2.47 -16.14
N ARG A 509 -7.39 -3.22 -17.00
CA ARG A 509 -7.55 -2.87 -18.42
C ARG A 509 -8.86 -3.36 -19.01
N LEU A 510 -9.48 -2.53 -19.85
CA LEU A 510 -10.74 -2.86 -20.52
C LEU A 510 -10.54 -3.96 -21.57
N VAL A 511 -11.32 -5.02 -21.46
CA VAL A 511 -11.40 -6.13 -22.42
C VAL A 511 -12.87 -6.45 -22.71
N LYS A 512 -13.12 -7.28 -23.73
CA LYS A 512 -14.44 -7.92 -23.89
C LYS A 512 -14.46 -9.28 -23.22
N GLU A 513 -15.57 -9.57 -22.57
CA GLU A 513 -15.90 -10.91 -22.11
C GLU A 513 -16.24 -11.83 -23.30
N ARG A 514 -15.73 -13.07 -23.27
CA ARG A 514 -16.05 -14.09 -24.27
C ARG A 514 -17.50 -14.56 -24.07
N GLY A 515 -18.24 -14.74 -25.15
CA GLY A 515 -19.66 -15.09 -25.09
C GLY A 515 -20.57 -13.86 -25.07
N THR A 516 -20.59 -13.10 -23.96
CA THR A 516 -21.50 -11.94 -23.82
C THR A 516 -21.11 -10.75 -24.71
N GLY A 517 -19.83 -10.57 -25.01
CA GLY A 517 -19.33 -9.41 -25.75
C GLY A 517 -19.38 -8.08 -24.96
N ASN A 518 -19.73 -8.14 -23.66
CA ASN A 518 -19.77 -6.99 -22.76
C ASN A 518 -18.36 -6.49 -22.42
N LEU A 519 -18.25 -5.21 -22.07
CA LEU A 519 -17.02 -4.65 -21.52
C LEU A 519 -16.78 -5.16 -20.10
N LYS A 520 -15.52 -5.47 -19.81
CA LYS A 520 -15.04 -5.97 -18.52
C LYS A 520 -13.73 -5.28 -18.15
N LEU A 521 -13.61 -4.82 -16.91
CA LEU A 521 -12.35 -4.38 -16.32
C LEU A 521 -11.87 -5.46 -15.34
N THR A 522 -10.64 -5.94 -15.49
CA THR A 522 -10.02 -6.83 -14.51
C THR A 522 -8.93 -6.06 -13.77
N CYS A 523 -9.02 -5.96 -12.45
CA CYS A 523 -7.94 -5.47 -11.58
C CYS A 523 -7.43 -6.64 -10.73
N ARG A 524 -6.12 -6.74 -10.50
CA ARG A 524 -5.54 -7.80 -9.65
C ARG A 524 -5.37 -7.35 -8.20
N ASN A 525 -5.06 -6.08 -7.99
CA ASN A 525 -4.83 -5.52 -6.67
C ASN A 525 -6.10 -4.93 -6.06
N TRP A 526 -6.12 -4.91 -4.73
CA TRP A 526 -6.86 -3.90 -3.97
C TRP A 526 -6.02 -2.64 -3.92
N GLU A 527 -6.57 -1.53 -4.40
CA GLU A 527 -5.96 -0.20 -4.35
C GLU A 527 -7.00 0.82 -3.88
N CYS A 528 -6.56 1.91 -3.25
CA CYS A 528 -7.44 3.05 -2.97
C CYS A 528 -6.71 4.38 -3.08
N GLY A 529 -7.48 5.46 -3.18
CA GLY A 529 -7.00 6.81 -3.31
C GLY A 529 -8.12 7.83 -3.18
N VAL A 530 -7.75 9.11 -3.20
CA VAL A 530 -8.66 10.24 -3.23
C VAL A 530 -8.29 11.14 -4.40
N ILE A 531 -9.30 11.57 -5.15
CA ILE A 531 -9.18 12.65 -6.13
C ILE A 531 -9.71 13.95 -5.51
N GLU A 532 -8.91 15.00 -5.60
CA GLU A 532 -9.25 16.38 -5.28
C GLU A 532 -9.41 17.18 -6.59
N PRO A 533 -10.62 17.69 -6.92
CA PRO A 533 -10.80 18.65 -8.00
C PRO A 533 -10.13 19.98 -7.65
N LEU A 534 -9.30 20.51 -8.56
CA LEU A 534 -8.47 21.70 -8.34
C LEU A 534 -8.95 22.92 -9.14
N SER A 535 -9.83 22.72 -10.12
CA SER A 535 -10.55 23.78 -10.85
C SER A 535 -12.03 23.78 -10.46
N ASP A 536 -12.61 24.94 -10.15
CA ASP A 536 -14.02 25.08 -9.76
C ASP A 536 -14.97 24.74 -10.95
N PRO A 537 -15.78 23.67 -10.85
CA PRO A 537 -16.71 23.26 -11.91
C PRO A 537 -17.77 24.32 -12.27
N LEU A 538 -18.05 25.29 -11.40
CA LEU A 538 -19.08 26.31 -11.61
C LEU A 538 -18.60 27.49 -12.45
N SER A 539 -17.30 27.58 -12.75
CA SER A 539 -16.67 28.75 -13.38
C SER A 539 -16.91 28.91 -14.90
N THR A 540 -17.48 27.91 -15.58
CA THR A 540 -17.48 27.80 -17.05
C THR A 540 -18.75 28.29 -17.76
N HIS A 541 -19.80 28.70 -17.05
CA HIS A 541 -21.12 29.00 -17.65
C HIS A 541 -21.54 30.48 -17.72
N THR A 542 -20.74 31.43 -17.24
CA THR A 542 -21.15 32.84 -17.04
C THR A 542 -20.56 33.87 -18.03
N ASN A 543 -20.07 33.45 -19.19
CA ASN A 543 -19.57 34.36 -20.25
C ASN A 543 -20.15 34.03 -21.65
N SER A 544 -21.49 34.06 -21.78
CA SER A 544 -22.17 33.88 -23.08
C SER A 544 -23.52 34.65 -23.17
N SER A 545 -23.54 35.94 -22.83
CA SER A 545 -24.57 36.90 -23.27
C SER A 545 -24.33 38.32 -22.72
N ARG A 546 -23.63 39.16 -23.49
CA ARG A 546 -23.76 40.64 -23.52
C ARG A 546 -22.94 41.23 -24.67
N LYS A 547 -23.44 41.02 -25.88
CA LYS A 547 -23.34 41.97 -26.97
C LYS A 547 -24.77 42.31 -27.37
N ASP A 548 -25.19 43.50 -26.97
CA ASP A 548 -25.97 44.50 -27.72
C ASP A 548 -26.01 45.78 -26.86
#